data_AF-A0A1W6ZDR6-F1
#
_entry.id   AF-A0A1W6ZDR6-F1
#
_cell.length_a   1.000
_cell.length_b   1.000
_cell.length_c   1.000
_cell.angle_alpha   90.00
_cell.angle_beta   90.00
_cell.angle_gamma   90.00
#
_symmetry.space_group_name_H-M   'P 1'
#
loop_
_entity.id
_entity.type
_entity.pdbx_description
1 polymer ?
#
loop_
_entity_poly.entity_id
_entity_poly.type
_entity_poly.pdbx_seq_one_letter_code
_entity_poly.pdbx_strand_id
1 'polypeptide(L)'
;MAGNWMAAGMAALALAGCSVGTAPGGGDLSGSFDAAVGLQRAYQASRQQAERCLVGDGGYEVVSNLDQSASRGHLYVRPKLVEGEVARVELSAIDANRTRVQVSMWGKSIWNEGAMRAMHDAVVFGVPSCTTYMPTDKDSNKNSWFMQGK
;
A
#
# COMPACT_ATOMS: atom_id res chain seq x y z
N MET A 1 58.79 -2.87 18.94
CA MET A 1 58.19 -1.63 18.43
C MET A 1 58.25 -1.67 16.92
N ALA A 2 57.11 -1.72 16.24
CA ALA A 2 56.88 -1.31 14.86
C ALA A 2 55.48 -1.80 14.47
N GLY A 3 54.47 -1.03 14.85
CA GLY A 3 53.14 -1.18 14.27
C GLY A 3 53.11 -0.45 12.94
N ASN A 4 52.41 -1.01 11.95
CA ASN A 4 51.88 -0.21 10.86
C ASN A 4 50.77 -0.93 10.06
N TRP A 5 49.90 -0.09 9.50
CA TRP A 5 48.95 -0.29 8.38
C TRP A 5 47.48 -0.64 8.68
N MET A 6 46.63 0.34 8.38
CA MET A 6 45.18 0.27 8.24
C MET A 6 44.77 -0.48 6.96
N ALA A 7 43.61 -1.16 7.01
CA ALA A 7 42.73 -1.42 5.86
C ALA A 7 41.31 -1.61 6.44
N ALA A 8 40.40 -0.65 6.30
CA ALA A 8 39.53 -0.46 5.13
C ALA A 8 38.53 -1.62 4.93
N GLY A 9 37.24 -1.30 5.00
CA GLY A 9 36.20 -2.09 4.35
C GLY A 9 35.04 -2.53 5.25
N MET A 10 34.05 -1.67 5.40
CA MET A 10 32.66 -2.13 5.42
C MET A 10 31.79 -1.08 4.75
N ALA A 11 31.67 -1.24 3.44
CA ALA A 11 30.67 -0.58 2.61
C ALA A 11 29.29 -1.03 3.07
N ALA A 12 28.58 -0.16 3.80
CA ALA A 12 27.13 -0.28 3.93
C ALA A 12 26.51 0.19 2.61
N LEU A 13 26.29 -0.76 1.71
CA LEU A 13 25.40 -0.63 0.56
C LEU A 13 23.98 -0.40 1.06
N ALA A 14 23.62 0.84 1.38
CA ALA A 14 22.23 1.28 1.48
C ALA A 14 21.79 1.87 0.14
N LEU A 15 21.80 1.03 -0.90
CA LEU A 15 21.25 1.34 -2.22
C LEU A 15 19.96 0.52 -2.40
N ALA A 16 18.81 1.11 -2.10
CA ALA A 16 17.53 0.87 -2.78
C ALA A 16 16.43 1.70 -2.12
N GLY A 17 16.31 2.96 -2.50
CA GLY A 17 15.21 3.84 -2.10
C GLY A 17 14.80 4.81 -3.21
N CYS A 18 14.96 4.41 -4.48
CA CYS A 18 14.43 5.14 -5.62
C CYS A 18 13.67 4.16 -6.53
N SER A 19 12.57 3.59 -6.03
CA SER A 19 11.55 3.03 -6.93
C SER A 19 10.65 4.18 -7.39
N VAL A 20 11.17 5.01 -8.29
CA VAL A 20 10.34 5.85 -9.15
C VAL A 20 9.88 4.93 -10.28
N GLY A 21 8.69 4.37 -10.11
CA GLY A 21 8.04 3.47 -11.06
C GLY A 21 6.59 3.84 -11.24
N THR A 22 6.33 5.04 -11.76
CA THR A 22 4.99 5.44 -12.19
C THR A 22 4.72 4.95 -13.61
N ALA A 23 3.86 3.92 -13.74
CA ALA A 23 2.81 3.71 -14.76
C ALA A 23 2.43 2.21 -14.90
N PRO A 24 1.21 1.82 -15.35
CA PRO A 24 0.04 2.63 -15.76
C PRO A 24 -1.15 2.50 -14.80
N GLY A 25 -1.87 3.60 -14.51
CA GLY A 25 -3.05 3.63 -13.62
C GLY A 25 -3.27 4.89 -12.76
N GLY A 26 -2.44 5.93 -12.91
CA GLY A 26 -2.81 7.35 -12.65
C GLY A 26 -3.40 7.72 -11.28
N GLY A 27 -2.90 7.14 -10.19
CA GLY A 27 -3.25 7.64 -8.85
C GLY A 27 -2.50 8.92 -8.53
N ASP A 28 -3.21 10.02 -8.22
CA ASP A 28 -2.58 11.26 -7.71
C ASP A 28 -2.01 11.06 -6.29
N LEU A 29 -2.40 9.98 -5.60
CA LEU A 29 -1.90 9.57 -4.28
C LEU A 29 -1.33 8.16 -4.38
N SER A 30 -0.09 7.96 -3.91
CA SER A 30 0.50 6.62 -3.83
C SER A 30 1.45 6.49 -2.63
N GLY A 31 1.56 5.28 -2.11
CA GLY A 31 2.40 4.99 -0.96
C GLY A 31 2.61 3.50 -0.73
N SER A 32 3.58 3.18 0.11
CA SER A 32 3.88 1.79 0.46
C SER A 32 4.17 1.64 1.95
N PHE A 33 3.82 0.49 2.50
CA PHE A 33 4.08 0.15 3.90
C PHE A 33 4.24 -1.35 4.09
N ASP A 34 4.94 -1.74 5.15
CA ASP A 34 5.09 -3.14 5.56
C ASP A 34 4.13 -3.42 6.71
N ALA A 35 3.25 -4.41 6.52
CA ALA A 35 2.28 -4.83 7.52
C ALA A 35 2.74 -6.13 8.19
N ALA A 36 2.62 -6.20 9.51
CA ALA A 36 2.88 -7.41 10.31
C ALA A 36 1.74 -8.44 10.24
N VAL A 37 1.24 -8.67 9.02
CA VAL A 37 0.22 -9.68 8.70
C VAL A 37 0.66 -10.49 7.48
N GLY A 38 0.31 -11.78 7.46
CA GLY A 38 0.57 -12.66 6.32
C GLY A 38 -0.25 -12.28 5.08
N LEU A 39 0.24 -12.67 3.90
CA LEU A 39 -0.28 -12.25 2.59
C LEU A 39 -1.78 -12.49 2.42
N GLN A 40 -2.26 -13.69 2.80
CA GLN A 40 -3.69 -14.04 2.72
C GLN A 40 -4.56 -13.05 3.51
N ARG A 41 -4.14 -12.69 4.72
CA ARG A 41 -4.90 -11.79 5.59
C ARG A 41 -4.89 -10.37 5.05
N ALA A 42 -3.73 -9.89 4.60
CA ALA A 42 -3.61 -8.59 3.95
C ALA A 42 -4.53 -8.52 2.72
N TYR A 43 -4.51 -9.54 1.87
CA TYR A 43 -5.37 -9.62 0.68
C TYR A 43 -6.86 -9.55 1.01
N GLN A 44 -7.33 -10.34 1.98
CA GLN A 44 -8.74 -10.34 2.37
C GLN A 44 -9.15 -8.99 2.95
N ALA A 45 -8.33 -8.39 3.80
CA ALA A 45 -8.60 -7.08 4.37
C ALA A 45 -8.68 -5.98 3.29
N SER A 46 -7.72 -5.94 2.37
CA SER A 46 -7.72 -4.95 1.29
C SER A 46 -8.93 -5.11 0.36
N ARG A 47 -9.29 -6.36 0.03
CA ARG A 47 -10.45 -6.65 -0.80
C ARG A 47 -11.76 -6.22 -0.12
N GLN A 48 -11.95 -6.60 1.14
CA GLN A 48 -13.15 -6.21 1.91
C GLN A 48 -13.28 -4.69 2.04
N GLN A 49 -12.16 -4.00 2.26
CA GLN A 49 -12.14 -2.54 2.31
C GLN A 49 -12.53 -1.92 0.96
N ALA A 50 -11.98 -2.43 -0.14
CA ALA A 50 -12.31 -1.94 -1.48
C ALA A 50 -13.79 -2.18 -1.84
N GLU A 51 -14.28 -3.40 -1.60
CA GLU A 51 -15.68 -3.78 -1.88
C GLU A 51 -16.67 -2.96 -1.04
N ARG A 52 -16.32 -2.62 0.20
CA ARG A 52 -17.20 -1.86 1.09
C ARG A 52 -17.19 -0.37 0.80
N CYS A 53 -16.04 0.20 0.45
CA CYS A 53 -15.83 1.65 0.54
C CYS A 53 -15.41 2.33 -0.76
N LEU A 54 -14.90 1.59 -1.74
CA LEU A 54 -14.33 2.17 -2.95
C LEU A 54 -15.20 1.97 -4.19
N VAL A 55 -16.31 1.23 -4.09
CA VAL A 55 -17.22 0.98 -5.23
C VAL A 55 -18.39 1.97 -5.33
N GLY A 56 -18.66 2.74 -4.27
CA GLY A 56 -19.79 3.69 -4.19
C GLY A 56 -21.14 3.03 -4.51
N ASP A 57 -21.99 3.74 -5.25
CA ASP A 57 -23.35 3.30 -5.63
C ASP A 57 -23.39 2.30 -6.80
N GLY A 58 -22.31 1.54 -7.02
CA GLY A 58 -22.29 0.41 -7.96
C GLY A 58 -21.81 0.70 -9.39
N GLY A 59 -21.32 1.91 -9.65
CA GLY A 59 -20.67 2.28 -10.93
C GLY A 59 -19.27 1.66 -11.14
N TYR A 60 -18.70 1.11 -10.07
CA TYR A 60 -17.36 0.53 -10.03
C TYR A 60 -17.40 -0.93 -9.60
N GLU A 61 -16.36 -1.66 -9.91
CA GLU A 61 -16.14 -3.03 -9.47
C GLU A 61 -14.73 -3.22 -8.91
N VAL A 62 -14.60 -4.18 -8.00
CA VAL A 62 -13.30 -4.67 -7.53
C VAL A 62 -12.94 -5.88 -8.36
N VAL A 63 -11.77 -5.83 -8.99
CA VAL A 63 -11.15 -6.99 -9.62
C VAL A 63 -9.90 -7.32 -8.83
N SER A 64 -9.75 -8.59 -8.44
CA SER A 64 -8.69 -9.00 -7.52
C SER A 64 -8.23 -10.41 -7.83
N ASN A 65 -6.93 -10.66 -7.63
CA ASN A 65 -6.36 -12.00 -7.71
C ASN A 65 -5.30 -12.19 -6.61
N LEU A 66 -5.20 -13.43 -6.13
CA LEU A 66 -4.17 -13.87 -5.20
C LEU A 66 -3.42 -15.06 -5.80
N ASP A 67 -2.14 -14.87 -6.05
CA ASP A 67 -1.24 -15.92 -6.52
C ASP A 67 -0.36 -16.39 -5.35
N GLN A 68 -0.75 -17.51 -4.76
CA GLN A 68 -0.01 -18.12 -3.65
C GLN A 68 1.35 -18.66 -4.10
N SER A 69 1.50 -19.08 -5.37
CA SER A 69 2.76 -19.60 -5.89
C SER A 69 3.79 -18.50 -6.08
N ALA A 70 3.36 -17.32 -6.55
CA ALA A 70 4.19 -16.14 -6.69
C ALA A 70 4.31 -15.33 -5.39
N SER A 71 3.62 -15.72 -4.31
CA SER A 71 3.53 -14.97 -3.05
C SER A 71 3.13 -13.50 -3.26
N ARG A 72 2.16 -13.27 -4.16
CA ARG A 72 1.69 -11.95 -4.55
C ARG A 72 0.18 -11.90 -4.65
N GLY A 73 -0.38 -10.73 -4.42
CA GLY A 73 -1.79 -10.44 -4.66
C GLY A 73 -1.94 -9.05 -5.25
N HIS A 74 -3.05 -8.82 -5.93
CA HIS A 74 -3.41 -7.49 -6.39
C HIS A 74 -4.92 -7.32 -6.36
N LEU A 75 -5.34 -6.06 -6.23
CA LEU A 75 -6.69 -5.65 -6.54
C LEU A 75 -6.67 -4.28 -7.20
N TYR A 76 -7.65 -4.04 -8.05
CA TYR A 76 -7.92 -2.75 -8.64
C TYR A 76 -9.41 -2.47 -8.62
N VAL A 77 -9.74 -1.20 -8.44
CA VAL A 77 -11.10 -0.67 -8.52
C VAL A 77 -11.21 0.08 -9.81
N ARG A 78 -12.17 -0.30 -10.64
CA ARG A 78 -12.37 0.30 -11.97
C ARG A 78 -13.84 0.57 -12.26
N PRO A 79 -14.16 1.54 -13.13
CA PRO A 79 -15.51 1.68 -13.66
C PRO A 79 -15.92 0.42 -14.43
N LYS A 80 -17.22 0.09 -14.43
CA LYS A 80 -17.74 -1.07 -15.19
C LYS A 80 -17.87 -0.85 -16.70
N LEU A 81 -17.92 0.42 -17.13
CA LEU A 81 -18.26 0.80 -18.52
C LEU A 81 -17.08 1.38 -19.30
N VAL A 82 -16.02 1.81 -18.61
CA VAL A 82 -14.85 2.45 -19.23
C VAL A 82 -13.58 1.87 -18.65
N GLU A 83 -12.53 1.89 -19.47
CA GLU A 83 -11.19 1.48 -19.05
C GLU A 83 -10.59 2.46 -18.05
N GLY A 84 -9.70 1.96 -17.19
CA GLY A 84 -8.96 2.74 -16.20
C GLY A 84 -9.28 2.36 -14.77
N GLU A 85 -8.30 2.58 -13.89
CA GLU A 85 -8.39 2.24 -12.47
C GLU A 85 -8.43 3.52 -11.65
N VAL A 86 -9.26 3.53 -10.61
CA VAL A 86 -9.37 4.65 -9.65
C VAL A 86 -8.70 4.33 -8.32
N ALA A 87 -8.45 3.05 -8.05
CA ALA A 87 -7.61 2.59 -6.96
C ALA A 87 -6.92 1.27 -7.33
N ARG A 88 -5.70 1.09 -6.83
CA ARG A 88 -4.90 -0.15 -6.95
C ARG A 88 -4.25 -0.48 -5.63
N VAL A 89 -4.25 -1.75 -5.26
CA VAL A 89 -3.45 -2.30 -4.16
C VAL A 89 -2.65 -3.49 -4.67
N GLU A 90 -1.33 -3.44 -4.47
CA GLU A 90 -0.42 -4.53 -4.77
C GLU A 90 0.17 -5.08 -3.48
N LEU A 91 0.27 -6.40 -3.39
CA LEU A 91 0.69 -7.13 -2.20
C LEU A 91 1.82 -8.09 -2.57
N SER A 92 2.87 -8.11 -1.77
CA SER A 92 3.95 -9.10 -1.88
C SER A 92 4.35 -9.59 -0.50
N ALA A 93 4.39 -10.90 -0.30
CA ALA A 93 4.88 -11.47 0.95
C ALA A 93 6.36 -11.11 1.14
N ILE A 94 6.71 -10.65 2.34
CA ILE A 94 8.10 -10.49 2.78
C ILE A 94 8.56 -11.81 3.43
N ASP A 95 7.70 -12.35 4.29
CA ASP A 95 7.83 -13.67 4.91
C ASP A 95 6.43 -14.20 5.27
N ALA A 96 6.36 -15.29 6.05
CA ALA A 96 5.10 -15.93 6.42
C ALA A 96 4.10 -15.00 7.14
N ASN A 97 4.59 -13.99 7.87
CA ASN A 97 3.78 -13.13 8.72
C ASN A 97 3.88 -11.65 8.37
N ARG A 98 4.60 -11.29 7.31
CA ARG A 98 4.75 -9.90 6.87
C ARG A 98 4.49 -9.74 5.39
N THR A 99 3.82 -8.65 5.04
CA THR A 99 3.43 -8.32 3.67
C THR A 99 3.78 -6.88 3.38
N ARG A 100 4.42 -6.63 2.23
CA ARG A 100 4.56 -5.29 1.67
C ARG A 100 3.30 -4.94 0.88
N VAL A 101 2.74 -3.78 1.17
CA VAL A 101 1.53 -3.27 0.55
C VAL A 101 1.86 -1.98 -0.17
N GLN A 102 1.50 -1.89 -1.44
CA GLN A 102 1.57 -0.66 -2.23
C GLN A 102 0.15 -0.25 -2.58
N VAL A 103 -0.20 1.01 -2.33
CA VAL A 103 -1.54 1.55 -2.57
C VAL A 103 -1.42 2.76 -3.47
N SER A 104 -2.26 2.83 -4.49
CA SER A 104 -2.39 3.99 -5.38
C SER A 104 -3.88 4.33 -5.52
N MET A 105 -4.22 5.62 -5.47
CA MET A 105 -5.60 6.10 -5.58
C MET A 105 -5.65 7.39 -6.39
N TRP A 106 -6.77 7.61 -7.08
CA TRP A 106 -6.99 8.76 -7.95
C TRP A 106 -6.82 10.12 -7.25
N GLY A 107 -7.01 10.21 -5.93
CA GLY A 107 -6.92 11.46 -5.17
C GLY A 107 -8.18 12.32 -5.19
N LYS A 108 -9.29 11.81 -5.77
CA LYS A 108 -10.55 12.54 -5.93
C LYS A 108 -11.72 11.78 -5.31
N SER A 109 -12.77 12.51 -4.92
CA SER A 109 -14.01 11.95 -4.38
C SER A 109 -13.73 10.96 -3.23
N ILE A 110 -14.29 9.75 -3.27
CA ILE A 110 -14.09 8.70 -2.27
C ILE A 110 -12.72 8.02 -2.34
N TRP A 111 -11.90 8.26 -3.37
CA TRP A 111 -10.55 7.71 -3.53
C TRP A 111 -9.49 8.75 -3.14
N ASN A 112 -9.55 9.24 -1.89
CA ASN A 112 -8.73 10.35 -1.40
C ASN A 112 -7.77 9.93 -0.27
N GLU A 113 -7.09 10.88 0.38
CA GLU A 113 -6.17 10.60 1.50
C GLU A 113 -6.82 9.87 2.67
N GLY A 114 -8.11 10.11 2.92
CA GLY A 114 -8.89 9.38 3.92
C GLY A 114 -9.07 7.92 3.56
N ALA A 115 -9.29 7.62 2.28
CA ALA A 115 -9.37 6.25 1.78
C ALA A 115 -8.01 5.54 1.81
N MET A 116 -6.90 6.26 1.55
CA MET A 116 -5.55 5.73 1.74
C MET A 116 -5.34 5.28 3.19
N ARG A 117 -5.65 6.15 4.16
CA ARG A 117 -5.55 5.83 5.59
C ARG A 117 -6.46 4.67 5.99
N ALA A 118 -7.71 4.67 5.53
CA ALA A 118 -8.64 3.59 5.80
C ALA A 118 -8.18 2.24 5.22
N MET A 119 -7.54 2.23 4.05
CA MET A 119 -6.92 1.02 3.48
C MET A 119 -5.75 0.52 4.32
N HIS A 120 -4.87 1.43 4.74
CA HIS A 120 -3.80 1.09 5.68
C HIS A 120 -4.34 0.47 6.97
N ASP A 121 -5.32 1.12 7.60
CA ASP A 121 -5.89 0.66 8.86
C ASP A 121 -6.62 -0.69 8.70
N ALA A 122 -7.32 -0.89 7.58
CA ALA A 122 -7.96 -2.16 7.27
C ALA A 122 -6.93 -3.30 7.19
N VAL A 123 -5.78 -3.07 6.56
CA VAL A 123 -4.72 -4.09 6.45
C VAL A 123 -4.03 -4.33 7.78
N VAL A 124 -3.60 -3.27 8.46
CA VAL A 124 -2.77 -3.37 9.66
C VAL A 124 -3.59 -3.88 10.85
N PHE A 125 -4.81 -3.38 11.02
CA PHE A 125 -5.64 -3.69 12.17
C PHE A 125 -6.75 -4.70 11.87
N GLY A 126 -7.00 -5.02 10.60
CA GLY A 126 -8.08 -5.93 10.21
C GLY A 126 -9.47 -5.33 10.39
N VAL A 127 -9.61 -4.01 10.32
CA VAL A 127 -10.88 -3.30 10.55
C VAL A 127 -11.30 -2.52 9.29
N PRO A 128 -12.03 -3.15 8.35
CA PRO A 128 -12.58 -2.44 7.20
C PRO A 128 -13.58 -1.37 7.63
N SER A 129 -13.34 -0.13 7.22
CA SER A 129 -14.16 1.03 7.55
C SER A 129 -14.04 2.09 6.46
N CYS A 130 -15.16 2.72 6.08
CA CYS A 130 -15.13 3.79 5.08
C CYS A 130 -14.72 5.16 5.66
N THR A 131 -14.51 5.20 6.98
CA THR A 131 -14.03 6.36 7.72
C THR A 131 -12.94 5.94 8.70
N THR A 132 -11.88 6.73 8.85
CA THR A 132 -10.88 6.49 9.92
C THR A 132 -11.53 6.78 11.27
N TYR A 133 -11.72 5.75 12.09
CA TYR A 133 -12.24 5.88 13.47
C TYR A 133 -11.15 5.89 14.54
N MET A 134 -9.89 5.58 14.20
CA MET A 134 -8.82 5.59 15.19
C MET A 134 -8.48 7.03 15.63
N PRO A 135 -8.49 7.31 16.96
CA PRO A 135 -8.09 8.59 17.51
C PRO A 135 -6.68 8.94 17.06
N THR A 136 -6.46 10.23 16.90
CA THR A 136 -5.26 10.71 16.24
C THR A 136 -4.32 11.31 17.26
N ASP A 137 -3.13 10.75 17.42
CA ASP A 137 -2.06 11.43 18.14
C ASP A 137 -1.75 12.75 17.43
N LYS A 138 -1.74 13.86 18.17
CA LYS A 138 -1.58 15.21 17.61
C LYS A 138 -0.25 15.41 16.87
N ASP A 139 0.74 14.55 17.14
CA ASP A 139 2.11 14.70 16.68
C ASP A 139 2.55 13.66 15.61
N SER A 140 1.68 12.74 15.19
CA SER A 140 2.01 11.75 14.15
C SER A 140 1.64 12.25 12.74
N ASN A 141 2.61 12.30 11.82
CA ASN A 141 2.33 12.53 10.41
C ASN A 141 1.74 11.26 9.78
N LYS A 142 0.41 11.14 9.82
CA LYS A 142 -0.37 10.00 9.30
C LYS A 142 -0.18 9.74 7.81
N ASN A 143 0.23 10.77 7.07
CA ASN A 143 0.38 10.70 5.63
C ASN A 143 1.83 10.43 5.22
N SER A 144 2.75 10.30 6.17
CA SER A 144 4.18 10.10 5.89
C SER A 144 4.47 8.87 5.03
N TRP A 145 3.60 7.85 5.00
CA TRP A 145 3.77 6.66 4.17
C TRP A 145 3.29 6.84 2.71
N PHE A 146 2.55 7.91 2.38
CA PHE A 146 2.01 8.17 1.04
C PHE A 146 2.08 9.63 0.55
N MET A 147 2.68 10.54 1.32
CA MET A 147 2.91 11.95 0.96
C MET A 147 4.41 12.29 0.93
N GLN A 148 5.27 11.31 0.59
CA GLN A 148 6.71 11.51 0.41
C GLN A 148 6.98 12.17 -0.95
N GLY A 149 6.63 13.45 -1.10
CA GLY A 149 6.94 14.21 -2.31
C GLY A 149 5.97 15.34 -2.60
N LYS A 150 6.29 16.52 -2.07
CA LYS A 150 6.10 17.79 -2.79
C LYS A 150 7.39 18.59 -2.67
#